data_AF-A0A7X6HLH1-F1
#
_entry.id   AF-A0A7X6HLH1-F1
#
_cell.length_a   1.000
_cell.length_b   1.000
_cell.length_c   1.000
_cell.angle_alpha   90.00
_cell.angle_beta   90.00
_cell.angle_gamma   90.00
#
_symmetry.space_group_name_H-M   'P 1'
#
loop_
_entity.id
_entity.type
_entity.pdbx_description
1 polymer ?
#
loop_
_entity_poly.entity_id
_entity_poly.type
_entity_poly.pdbx_seq_one_letter_code
_entity_poly.pdbx_strand_id
1 'polypeptide(L)'
;TLVEAYENKYEPIVMPDPIEAILYYLESRGLTQQHLEAVIGSHDRAIEILNRKAPLTLEIIRQLNQKLGISAQVLIQPYPLAS
;
A
#
# COMPACT_ATOMS: atom_id res chain seq x y z
N THR A 1 22.73 -23.62 32.20
CA THR A 1 21.42 -23.11 32.66
C THR A 1 20.74 -22.45 31.47
N LEU A 2 19.41 -22.56 31.39
CA LEU A 2 18.50 -22.13 30.32
C LEU A 2 18.71 -20.68 29.82
N VAL A 3 19.67 -20.41 28.92
CA VAL A 3 19.76 -19.10 28.23
C VAL A 3 20.07 -19.22 26.73
N GLU A 4 20.43 -20.39 26.20
CA GLU A 4 20.89 -20.52 24.80
C GLU A 4 19.77 -20.79 23.77
N ALA A 5 18.50 -20.58 24.12
CA ALA A 5 17.38 -20.84 23.21
C ALA A 5 16.42 -19.64 23.06
N TYR A 6 16.93 -18.41 23.17
CA TYR A 6 16.10 -17.20 23.12
C TYR A 6 16.46 -16.20 22.01
N GLU A 7 17.25 -16.61 21.02
CA GLU A 7 17.51 -15.79 19.85
C GLU A 7 17.10 -16.57 18.59
N ASN A 8 16.39 -15.88 17.70
CA ASN A 8 15.98 -16.31 16.35
C ASN A 8 14.61 -16.97 16.19
N LYS A 9 13.57 -16.30 16.67
CA LYS A 9 12.28 -16.30 15.96
C LYS A 9 11.93 -14.90 15.45
N TYR A 10 12.89 -14.23 14.83
CA TYR A 10 12.61 -13.06 13.98
C TYR A 10 12.06 -13.59 12.66
N GLU A 11 10.75 -13.84 12.60
CA GLU A 11 10.09 -13.88 11.31
C GLU A 11 10.19 -12.47 10.71
N PRO A 12 10.72 -12.30 9.47
CA PRO A 12 10.73 -11.00 8.83
C PRO A 12 9.29 -10.51 8.75
N ILE A 13 9.02 -9.31 9.29
CA ILE A 13 7.75 -8.65 9.05
C ILE A 13 7.72 -8.33 7.55
N VAL A 14 7.04 -9.18 6.77
CA VAL A 14 6.83 -8.95 5.35
C VAL A 14 5.97 -7.69 5.23
N MET A 15 6.51 -6.66 4.58
CA MET A 15 5.73 -5.46 4.32
C MET A 15 4.56 -5.82 3.39
N PRO A 16 3.36 -5.26 3.63
CA PRO A 16 2.21 -5.56 2.80
C PRO A 16 2.41 -5.08 1.36
N ASP A 17 1.70 -5.72 0.44
CA ASP A 17 1.59 -5.25 -0.94
C ASP A 17 0.96 -3.83 -0.97
N PRO A 18 1.48 -2.90 -1.80
CA PRO A 18 0.99 -1.53 -1.83
C PRO A 18 -0.50 -1.39 -2.13
N ILE A 19 -1.03 -2.22 -3.04
CA ILE A 19 -2.45 -2.16 -3.44
C ILE A 19 -3.32 -2.70 -2.32
N GLU A 20 -2.93 -3.81 -1.70
CA GLU A 20 -3.63 -4.34 -0.53
C GLU A 20 -3.64 -3.34 0.63
N ALA A 21 -2.53 -2.62 0.85
CA ALA A 21 -2.47 -1.58 1.87
C ALA A 21 -3.44 -0.41 1.60
N ILE A 22 -3.60 -0.02 0.33
CA ILE A 22 -4.57 1.01 -0.08
C ILE A 22 -6.00 0.50 0.14
N LEU A 23 -6.31 -0.73 -0.31
CA LEU A 23 -7.63 -1.33 -0.14
C LEU A 23 -8.01 -1.44 1.34
N TYR A 24 -7.10 -1.97 2.16
CA TYR A 24 -7.29 -2.07 3.61
C TYR A 24 -7.50 -0.69 4.25
N TYR A 25 -6.73 0.33 3.84
CA TYR A 25 -6.90 1.68 4.34
C TYR A 25 -8.31 2.22 4.09
N LEU A 26 -8.83 2.00 2.87
CA LEU A 26 -10.17 2.44 2.48
C LEU A 26 -11.24 1.66 3.25
N GLU A 27 -11.16 0.32 3.25
CA GLU A 27 -12.13 -0.57 3.90
C GLU A 27 -12.23 -0.29 5.40
N SER A 28 -11.10 -0.19 6.10
CA SER A 28 -11.05 0.07 7.55
C SER A 28 -11.65 1.40 7.98
N ARG A 29 -11.90 2.32 7.04
CA ARG A 29 -12.51 3.64 7.26
C ARG A 29 -13.87 3.80 6.59
N GLY A 30 -14.42 2.74 6.00
CA GLY A 30 -15.66 2.80 5.22
C GLY A 30 -15.58 3.74 4.02
N LEU A 31 -14.38 3.96 3.48
CA LEU A 31 -14.13 4.80 2.32
C LEU A 31 -14.26 3.98 1.04
N THR A 32 -14.71 4.64 -0.02
CA THR A 32 -14.85 4.03 -1.34
C THR A 32 -13.71 4.45 -2.27
N GLN A 33 -13.68 3.85 -3.46
CA GLN A 33 -12.72 4.21 -4.51
C GLN A 33 -12.75 5.71 -4.85
N GLN A 34 -13.91 6.37 -4.72
CA GLN A 34 -14.06 7.81 -4.94
C GLN A 34 -13.12 8.65 -4.05
N HIS A 35 -12.76 8.16 -2.86
CA HIS A 35 -11.81 8.86 -2.02
C HIS A 35 -10.38 8.79 -2.59
N LEU A 36 -10.01 7.65 -3.16
CA LEU A 36 -8.73 7.50 -3.86
C LEU A 36 -8.67 8.40 -5.10
N GLU A 37 -9.78 8.51 -5.83
CA GLU A 37 -9.92 9.42 -6.98
C GLU A 37 -9.70 10.87 -6.57
N ALA A 38 -10.26 11.31 -5.43
CA ALA A 38 -10.04 12.65 -4.91
C ALA A 38 -8.57 12.91 -4.47
N VAL A 39 -7.86 11.86 -4.05
CA VAL A 39 -6.43 11.95 -3.72
C VAL A 39 -5.59 12.12 -4.98
N ILE A 40 -5.83 11.27 -5.98
CA ILE A 40 -5.06 11.16 -7.23
C ILE A 40 -5.45 12.22 -8.27
N GLY A 41 -6.70 12.67 -8.26
CA GLY A 41 -7.25 13.63 -9.22
C GLY A 41 -7.71 13.02 -10.55
N SER A 42 -7.77 11.69 -10.67
CA SER A 42 -8.22 11.00 -11.88
C SER A 42 -8.92 9.68 -11.55
N HIS A 43 -10.15 9.54 -12.06
CA HIS A 43 -10.98 8.34 -11.92
C HIS A 43 -10.33 7.12 -12.58
N ASP A 44 -10.05 7.24 -13.88
CA ASP A 44 -9.43 6.16 -14.67
C ASP A 44 -8.11 5.72 -14.06
N ARG A 45 -7.29 6.67 -13.59
CA ARG A 45 -6.00 6.35 -12.98
C ARG A 45 -6.14 5.58 -11.66
N ALA A 46 -7.10 5.97 -10.82
CA ALA A 46 -7.37 5.26 -9.57
C ALA A 46 -7.80 3.82 -9.84
N ILE A 47 -8.70 3.61 -10.81
CA ILE A 47 -9.15 2.28 -11.22
C ILE A 47 -8.00 1.45 -11.80
N GLU A 48 -7.18 2.02 -12.68
CA GLU A 48 -6.01 1.33 -13.23
C GLU A 48 -5.06 0.84 -12.14
N ILE A 49 -4.79 1.68 -11.14
CA ILE A 49 -3.90 1.35 -10.01
C ILE A 49 -4.50 0.25 -9.14
N LEU A 50 -5.77 0.38 -8.74
CA LEU A 50 -6.45 -0.64 -7.94
C LEU A 50 -6.54 -1.99 -8.66
N ASN A 51 -6.64 -1.99 -9.99
CA ASN A 51 -6.62 -3.19 -10.81
C ASN A 51 -5.21 -3.63 -11.25
N ARG A 52 -4.15 -3.02 -10.71
CA ARG A 52 -2.74 -3.31 -11.04
C ARG A 52 -2.40 -3.14 -12.53
N LYS A 53 -3.19 -2.39 -13.30
CA LYS A 53 -2.93 -2.08 -14.71
C LYS A 53 -1.92 -0.96 -14.88
N ALA A 54 -1.62 -0.23 -13.80
CA ALA A 54 -0.59 0.78 -13.80
C ALA A 54 0.19 0.84 -12.49
N PRO A 55 1.49 1.22 -12.54
CA PRO A 55 2.29 1.37 -11.34
C PRO A 55 1.95 2.65 -10.57
N LEU A 56 2.17 2.62 -9.26
CA LEU A 56 2.24 3.79 -8.40
C LEU A 56 3.43 4.65 -8.82
N THR A 57 3.16 5.88 -9.27
CA THR A 57 4.22 6.86 -9.54
C THR A 57 4.67 7.50 -8.24
N LEU A 58 5.89 8.06 -8.22
CA LEU A 58 6.42 8.75 -7.04
C LEU A 58 5.50 9.91 -6.59
N GLU A 59 4.86 10.59 -7.53
CA GLU A 59 3.87 11.62 -7.23
C GLU A 59 2.67 11.06 -6.46
N ILE A 60 2.08 9.97 -6.95
CA ILE A 60 0.93 9.31 -6.29
C ILE A 60 1.35 8.77 -4.93
N ILE A 61 2.54 8.18 -4.80
CA ILE A 61 3.06 7.71 -3.50
C ILE A 61 3.11 8.85 -2.49
N ARG A 62 3.61 10.02 -2.89
CA ARG A 62 3.65 11.21 -2.03
C ARG A 62 2.25 11.69 -1.65
N GLN A 63 1.31 11.72 -2.61
CA GLN A 63 -0.08 12.11 -2.35
C GLN A 63 -0.77 11.17 -1.36
N LEU A 64 -0.62 9.85 -1.55
CA LEU A 64 -1.19 8.84 -0.65
C LEU A 64 -0.58 8.93 0.74
N ASN A 65 0.74 9.11 0.84
CA ASN A 65 1.40 9.28 2.12
C ASN A 65 0.93 10.55 2.85
N GLN A 66 0.84 11.68 2.15
CA GLN A 66 0.47 12.96 2.76
C GLN A 66 -1.02 13.04 3.11
N LYS A 67 -1.90 12.56 2.23
CA LYS A 67 -3.36 12.69 2.40
C LYS A 67 -3.97 11.53 3.20
N LEU A 68 -3.42 10.33 3.09
CA LEU A 68 -3.95 9.13 3.73
C LEU A 68 -3.05 8.60 4.85
N GLY A 69 -1.81 9.07 4.98
CA GLY A 69 -0.89 8.57 6.00
C GLY A 69 -0.39 7.14 5.77
N ILE A 70 -0.62 6.57 4.57
CA ILE A 70 -0.11 5.23 4.22
C ILE A 70 1.42 5.32 4.11
N SER A 71 2.13 4.42 4.79
CA SER A 71 3.60 4.47 4.87
C SER A 71 4.25 4.44 3.49
N ALA A 72 5.16 5.39 3.23
CA ALA A 72 5.94 5.39 2.00
C ALA A 72 6.77 4.12 1.84
N GLN A 73 7.25 3.52 2.95
CA GLN A 73 8.01 2.25 2.90
C GLN A 73 7.15 1.09 2.37
N VAL A 74 5.85 1.11 2.64
CA VAL A 74 4.89 0.15 2.07
C VAL A 74 4.64 0.48 0.61
N LEU A 75 4.34 1.74 0.28
CA LEU A 75 3.95 2.16 -1.07
C LEU A 75 5.05 2.00 -2.14
N ILE A 76 6.33 1.98 -1.73
CA ILE A 76 7.46 1.78 -2.65
C ILE A 76 7.78 0.30 -2.91
N GLN A 77 7.10 -0.64 -2.23
CA GLN A 77 7.38 -2.06 -2.44
C GLN A 77 7.05 -2.47 -3.88
N PRO A 78 7.88 -3.30 -4.53
CA PRO A 78 7.57 -3.82 -5.85
C PRO A 78 6.35 -4.73 -5.79
N TYR A 79 5.49 -4.64 -6.80
CA TYR A 79 4.32 -5.50 -6.95
C TYR A 79 4.08 -5.81 -8.43
N PRO A 80 3.50 -6.99 -8.75
CA PRO A 80 3.23 -7.36 -10.13
C PRO A 80 2.08 -6.50 -10.70
N LEU A 81 2.23 -6.12 -11.97
CA LEU A 81 1.15 -5.54 -12.75
C LEU A 81 0.31 -6.66 -13.38
N ALA A 82 -0.99 -6.40 -13.53
CA ALA A 82 -1.88 -7.27 -14.30
C ALA A 82 -1.41 -7.29 -15.77
N SER A 83 -1.40 -8.49 -16.36
CA SER A 83 -1.08 -8.71 -17.78
C SER A 83 -2.25 -8.35 -18.68
#